data_AF-A0A1D8QLK6-F1
#
_entry.id   AF-A0A1D8QLK6-F1
#
_cell.length_a   1.000
_cell.length_b   1.000
_cell.length_c   1.000
_cell.angle_alpha   90.00
_cell.angle_beta   90.00
_cell.angle_gamma   90.00
#
_symmetry.space_group_name_H-M   'P 1'
#
loop_
_entity.id
_entity.type
_entity.pdbx_description
1 polymer ?
#
loop_
_entity_poly.entity_id
_entity_poly.type
_entity_poly.pdbx_seq_one_letter_code
_entity_poly.pdbx_strand_id
1 'polypeptide(L)'
;MKVFVIAIAFAFVAAAVAQDSLGLSEEQIQKVHALAGECIKETGTNPAAVRKLRAGDFSEVDENVKCFAKCFQERLGYLKNGSVDEDAVNKSLGPLAGEEKVKAVQAKCNGATGSNDCDAALERYKCYYGENMKILA
;
A
#
# COMPACT_ATOMS: atom_id res chain seq x y z
N MET A 1 22.68 12.03 -7.07
CA MET A 1 22.80 13.49 -7.26
C MET A 1 21.39 14.05 -7.28
N LYS A 2 20.86 14.46 -6.11
CA LYS A 2 20.70 15.85 -5.66
C LYS A 2 19.79 16.68 -6.59
N VAL A 3 18.54 16.78 -6.16
CA VAL A 3 17.48 17.69 -6.62
C VAL A 3 17.89 19.14 -6.30
N PHE A 4 17.74 20.07 -7.25
CA PHE A 4 17.43 21.51 -7.05
C PHE A 4 17.02 22.08 -8.43
N VAL A 5 15.72 22.25 -8.72
CA VAL A 5 14.94 23.50 -8.59
C VAL A 5 15.32 24.58 -9.60
N ILE A 6 14.33 25.05 -10.38
CA ILE A 6 14.02 26.43 -10.87
C ILE A 6 13.14 26.25 -12.14
N ALA A 7 12.09 27.01 -12.47
CA ALA A 7 11.00 27.70 -11.78
C ALA A 7 10.01 28.12 -12.91
N ILE A 8 8.72 27.88 -12.71
CA ILE A 8 7.55 28.75 -13.03
C ILE A 8 7.53 29.49 -14.39
N ALA A 9 6.56 29.16 -15.27
CA ALA A 9 5.55 30.12 -15.77
C ALA A 9 4.65 29.55 -16.90
N PHE A 10 3.37 29.38 -16.55
CA PHE A 10 2.15 29.53 -17.36
C PHE A 10 1.80 28.60 -18.55
N ALA A 11 0.62 28.00 -18.36
CA ALA A 11 -0.49 27.83 -19.30
C ALA A 11 -0.71 26.43 -19.93
N PHE A 12 -1.71 25.74 -19.37
CA PHE A 12 -2.66 24.85 -20.05
C PHE A 12 -2.10 23.69 -20.88
N VAL A 13 -1.82 22.55 -20.24
CA VAL A 13 -2.30 21.25 -20.75
C VAL A 13 -2.68 20.39 -19.55
N ALA A 14 -3.83 19.77 -19.67
CA ALA A 14 -4.52 18.96 -18.68
C ALA A 14 -3.63 17.95 -17.95
N ALA A 15 -4.00 17.72 -16.69
CA ALA A 15 -3.86 16.50 -15.91
C ALA A 15 -3.18 15.31 -16.63
N ALA A 16 -1.87 15.24 -16.52
CA ALA A 16 -1.14 13.98 -16.46
C ALA A 16 -0.15 14.13 -15.30
N VAL A 17 -0.69 14.08 -14.09
CA VAL A 17 0.11 13.81 -12.90
C VAL A 17 0.91 12.54 -13.19
N ALA A 18 2.24 12.62 -12.99
CA ALA A 18 3.21 11.58 -13.30
C ALA A 18 2.67 10.17 -13.02
N GLN A 19 2.39 9.42 -14.08
CA GLN A 19 1.85 8.07 -14.00
C GLN A 19 3.01 7.07 -13.78
N ASP A 20 2.98 6.47 -12.59
CA ASP A 20 3.55 5.19 -12.17
C ASP A 20 5.07 4.96 -12.24
N SER A 21 5.72 5.11 -11.07
CA SER A 21 7.00 4.50 -10.75
C SER A 21 6.94 2.96 -10.56
N LEU A 22 5.75 2.34 -10.70
CA LEU A 22 5.53 0.90 -10.46
C LEU A 22 5.21 0.08 -11.71
N GLY A 23 5.01 0.69 -12.89
CA GLY A 23 4.78 -0.06 -14.13
C GLY A 23 3.54 -0.97 -14.14
N LEU A 24 2.50 -0.64 -13.36
CA LEU A 24 1.24 -1.38 -13.33
C LEU A 24 0.41 -1.14 -14.61
N SER A 25 -0.35 -2.14 -15.05
CA SER A 25 -1.31 -1.98 -16.15
C SER A 25 -2.56 -1.21 -15.69
N GLU A 26 -3.28 -0.60 -16.64
CA GLU A 26 -4.54 0.09 -16.35
C GLU A 26 -5.58 -0.83 -15.68
N GLU A 27 -5.64 -2.10 -16.10
CA GLU A 27 -6.51 -3.11 -15.50
C GLU A 27 -6.15 -3.37 -14.03
N GLN A 28 -4.86 -3.47 -13.72
CA GLN A 28 -4.40 -3.66 -12.33
C GLN A 28 -4.74 -2.45 -11.46
N ILE A 29 -4.58 -1.23 -12.00
CA ILE A 29 -4.92 0.01 -11.30
C ILE A 29 -6.43 0.06 -11.03
N GLN A 30 -7.27 -0.23 -12.02
CA GLN A 30 -8.72 -0.25 -11.87
C GLN A 30 -9.16 -1.27 -10.81
N LYS A 31 -8.57 -2.47 -10.83
CA LYS A 31 -8.83 -3.50 -9.83
C LYS A 31 -8.46 -3.04 -8.43
N VAL A 32 -7.26 -2.48 -8.25
CA VAL A 32 -6.79 -1.93 -6.96
C VAL A 32 -7.73 -0.84 -6.45
N HIS A 33 -8.18 0.06 -7.32
CA HIS A 33 -9.14 1.11 -6.94
C HIS A 33 -10.52 0.56 -6.57
N ALA A 34 -11.03 -0.43 -7.29
CA ALA A 34 -12.30 -1.07 -6.97
C ALA A 34 -12.28 -1.73 -5.58
N LEU A 35 -11.24 -2.53 -5.30
CA LEU A 35 -11.08 -3.19 -4.00
C LEU A 35 -10.91 -2.18 -2.86
N ALA A 36 -10.18 -1.09 -3.08
CA ALA A 36 -10.06 -0.02 -2.10
C ALA A 36 -11.41 0.67 -1.84
N GLY A 37 -12.21 0.91 -2.89
CA GLY A 37 -13.55 1.48 -2.77
C GLY A 37 -14.51 0.59 -1.97
N GLU A 38 -14.47 -0.73 -2.18
CA GLU A 38 -15.23 -1.69 -1.40
C GLU A 38 -14.86 -1.63 0.09
N CYS A 39 -13.57 -1.65 0.40
CA CYS A 39 -13.10 -1.60 1.79
C CYS A 39 -13.39 -0.25 2.47
N ILE A 40 -13.33 0.87 1.73
CA ILE A 40 -13.75 2.18 2.26
C ILE A 40 -15.22 2.12 2.68
N LYS A 41 -16.08 1.54 1.84
CA LYS A 41 -17.51 1.41 2.12
C LYS A 41 -17.77 0.47 3.30
N GLU A 42 -17.05 -0.64 3.37
CA GLU A 42 -17.22 -1.66 4.41
C GLU A 42 -16.80 -1.16 5.79
N THR A 43 -15.69 -0.44 5.89
CA THR A 43 -15.17 0.02 7.18
C THR A 43 -15.66 1.41 7.58
N GLY A 44 -16.27 2.15 6.64
CA GLY A 44 -16.70 3.53 6.86
C GLY A 44 -15.54 4.51 7.05
N THR A 45 -14.32 4.15 6.66
CA THR A 45 -13.16 5.04 6.75
C THR A 45 -13.26 6.21 5.77
N ASN A 46 -12.59 7.32 6.09
CA ASN A 46 -12.52 8.48 5.21
C ASN A 46 -11.55 8.24 4.04
N PRO A 47 -11.96 8.44 2.77
CA PRO A 47 -11.06 8.34 1.62
C PRO A 47 -9.79 9.20 1.75
N ALA A 48 -9.85 10.34 2.45
CA ALA A 48 -8.68 11.19 2.70
C ALA A 48 -7.64 10.50 3.59
N ALA A 49 -8.09 9.82 4.65
CA ALA A 49 -7.22 9.06 5.55
C ALA A 49 -6.56 7.89 4.83
N VAL A 50 -7.29 7.20 3.93
CA VAL A 50 -6.71 6.14 3.06
C VAL A 50 -5.64 6.69 2.13
N ARG A 51 -5.84 7.88 1.55
CA ARG A 51 -4.81 8.53 0.72
C ARG A 51 -3.55 8.87 1.52
N LYS A 52 -3.70 9.36 2.75
CA LYS A 52 -2.58 9.61 3.67
C LYS A 52 -1.84 8.31 4.02
N LEU A 53 -2.57 7.26 4.36
CA LEU A 53 -2.00 5.93 4.62
C LEU A 53 -1.18 5.40 3.43
N ARG A 54 -1.71 5.55 2.20
CA ARG A 54 -0.99 5.18 0.96
C ARG A 54 0.30 5.98 0.78
N ALA A 55 0.33 7.24 1.21
CA ALA A 55 1.49 8.12 1.16
C ALA A 55 2.47 7.92 2.33
N GLY A 56 2.21 6.95 3.23
CA GLY A 56 3.03 6.72 4.42
C GLY A 56 2.81 7.72 5.55
N ASP A 57 1.76 8.55 5.46
CA ASP A 57 1.33 9.42 6.54
C ASP A 57 0.34 8.66 7.43
N PHE A 58 0.82 8.30 8.63
CA PHE A 58 0.04 7.54 9.62
C PHE A 58 -0.68 8.44 10.65
N SER A 59 -0.72 9.77 10.43
CA SER A 59 -1.30 10.73 11.38
C SER A 59 -2.82 10.61 11.55
N GLU A 60 -3.53 10.08 10.55
CA GLU A 60 -4.99 9.90 10.56
C GLU A 60 -5.41 8.43 10.75
N VAL A 61 -4.55 7.59 11.33
CA VAL A 61 -4.89 6.19 11.57
C VAL A 61 -5.81 6.08 12.80
N ASP A 62 -7.10 5.90 12.53
CA ASP A 62 -8.11 5.45 13.49
C ASP A 62 -8.46 3.97 13.27
N GLU A 63 -9.34 3.40 14.10
CA GLU A 63 -9.77 1.99 13.98
C GLU A 63 -10.34 1.62 12.59
N ASN A 64 -11.06 2.54 11.94
CA ASN A 64 -11.62 2.29 10.61
C ASN A 64 -10.52 2.21 9.54
N VAL A 65 -9.46 3.01 9.67
CA VAL A 65 -8.26 2.93 8.81
C VAL A 65 -7.49 1.64 9.05
N LYS A 66 -7.38 1.17 10.31
CA LYS A 66 -6.74 -0.13 10.60
C LYS A 66 -7.51 -1.27 9.96
N CYS A 67 -8.83 -1.28 10.13
CA CYS A 67 -9.67 -2.31 9.53
C CYS A 67 -9.74 -2.18 8.00
N PHE A 68 -9.57 -0.98 7.44
CA PHE A 68 -9.37 -0.83 6.00
C PHE A 68 -8.10 -1.56 5.53
N ALA A 69 -6.98 -1.42 6.25
CA ALA A 69 -5.74 -2.14 5.92
C ALA A 69 -5.92 -3.66 5.95
N LYS A 70 -6.69 -4.18 6.91
CA LYS A 70 -7.07 -5.61 6.97
C LYS A 70 -7.93 -6.01 5.76
N CYS A 71 -9.06 -5.33 5.55
CA CYS A 71 -9.97 -5.62 4.45
C CYS A 71 -9.23 -5.62 3.11
N PHE A 72 -8.39 -4.62 2.87
CA PHE A 72 -7.69 -4.48 1.60
C PHE A 72 -6.69 -5.62 1.37
N GLN A 73 -5.95 -6.03 2.40
CA GLN A 73 -5.05 -7.20 2.33
C GLN A 73 -5.83 -8.50 2.08
N GLU A 74 -7.00 -8.68 2.69
CA GLU A 74 -7.88 -9.84 2.44
C GLU A 74 -8.43 -9.84 1.00
N ARG A 75 -8.91 -8.69 0.50
CA ARG A 75 -9.43 -8.54 -0.87
C ARG A 75 -8.37 -8.78 -1.94
N LEU A 76 -7.12 -8.44 -1.66
CA LEU A 76 -5.98 -8.78 -2.52
C LEU A 76 -5.59 -10.26 -2.47
N GLY A 77 -6.15 -11.02 -1.52
CA GLY A 77 -5.80 -12.43 -1.28
C GLY A 77 -4.48 -12.60 -0.52
N TYR A 78 -3.96 -11.55 0.09
CA TYR A 78 -2.70 -11.60 0.86
C TYR A 78 -2.89 -12.13 2.27
N LEU A 79 -4.13 -12.14 2.76
CA LEU A 79 -4.48 -12.73 4.05
C LEU A 79 -5.50 -13.85 3.87
N LYS A 80 -5.20 -14.98 4.49
CA LYS A 80 -6.06 -16.16 4.56
C LYS A 80 -6.07 -16.68 5.99
N ASN A 81 -7.25 -16.74 6.59
CA ASN A 81 -7.43 -17.19 7.98
C ASN A 81 -6.51 -16.45 8.98
N GLY A 82 -6.34 -15.14 8.81
CA GLY A 82 -5.48 -14.31 9.67
C GLY A 82 -3.97 -14.43 9.43
N SER A 83 -3.54 -15.31 8.52
CA SER A 83 -2.13 -15.49 8.15
C SER A 83 -1.84 -14.94 6.76
N VAL A 84 -0.60 -14.51 6.52
CA VAL A 84 -0.17 -14.03 5.21
C VAL A 84 -0.05 -15.20 4.24
N ASP A 85 -0.65 -15.07 3.06
CA ASP A 85 -0.39 -15.95 1.92
C ASP A 85 0.85 -15.44 1.19
N GLU A 86 2.01 -16.01 1.52
CA GLU A 86 3.31 -15.52 1.02
C GLU A 86 3.44 -15.64 -0.49
N ASP A 87 2.89 -16.71 -1.06
CA ASP A 87 2.90 -16.95 -2.50
C ASP A 87 2.04 -15.93 -3.23
N ALA A 88 0.85 -15.61 -2.70
CA ALA A 88 -0.02 -14.58 -3.29
C ALA A 88 0.64 -13.19 -3.27
N VAL A 89 1.27 -12.82 -2.16
CA VAL A 89 2.02 -11.56 -2.05
C VAL A 89 3.19 -11.52 -3.04
N ASN A 90 3.95 -12.60 -3.15
CA ASN A 90 5.10 -12.66 -4.06
C ASN A 90 4.67 -12.62 -5.53
N LYS A 91 3.61 -13.33 -5.89
CA LYS A 91 3.05 -13.29 -7.25
C LYS A 91 2.65 -11.88 -7.68
N SER A 92 2.15 -11.07 -6.75
CA SER A 92 1.72 -9.70 -7.03
C SER A 92 2.85 -8.67 -6.99
N LEU A 93 3.75 -8.76 -6.01
CA LEU A 93 4.80 -7.74 -5.78
C LEU A 93 6.15 -8.12 -6.39
N GLY A 94 6.43 -9.41 -6.57
CA GLY A 94 7.68 -9.94 -7.12
C GLY A 94 8.02 -9.38 -8.50
N PRO A 95 7.07 -9.30 -9.46
CA PRO A 95 7.31 -8.66 -10.75
C PRO A 95 7.64 -7.16 -10.67
N LEU A 96 7.23 -6.48 -9.59
CA LEU A 96 7.40 -5.02 -9.42
C LEU A 96 8.68 -4.68 -8.65
N ALA A 97 9.00 -5.47 -7.63
CA ALA A 97 10.07 -5.19 -6.67
C ALA A 97 11.21 -6.21 -6.68
N GLY A 98 11.03 -7.36 -7.33
CA GLY A 98 11.93 -8.52 -7.32
C GLY A 98 11.55 -9.55 -6.26
N GLU A 99 11.38 -10.81 -6.66
CA GLU A 99 10.88 -11.89 -5.79
C GLU A 99 11.71 -12.08 -4.50
N GLU A 100 13.04 -12.04 -4.60
CA GLU A 100 13.93 -12.20 -3.44
C GLU A 100 13.80 -11.04 -2.46
N LYS A 101 13.61 -9.82 -2.95
CA LYS A 101 13.38 -8.66 -2.09
C LYS A 101 12.04 -8.78 -1.37
N VAL A 102 11.00 -9.22 -2.07
CA VAL A 102 9.69 -9.46 -1.45
C VAL A 102 9.77 -10.53 -0.38
N LYS A 103 10.46 -11.65 -0.64
CA LYS A 103 10.70 -12.71 0.38
C LYS A 103 11.46 -12.18 1.60
N ALA A 104 12.47 -11.34 1.39
CA ALA A 104 13.23 -10.74 2.48
C ALA A 104 12.38 -9.81 3.36
N VAL A 105 11.44 -9.06 2.77
CA VAL A 105 10.48 -8.23 3.51
C VAL A 105 9.45 -9.10 4.22
N GLN A 106 8.92 -10.14 3.55
CA GLN A 106 8.00 -11.13 4.14
C GLN A 106 8.56 -11.74 5.42
N ALA A 107 9.80 -12.22 5.37
CA ALA A 107 10.49 -12.83 6.52
C ALA A 107 10.59 -11.89 7.74
N LYS A 108 10.64 -10.57 7.51
CA LYS A 108 10.71 -9.56 8.58
C LYS A 108 9.34 -9.12 9.08
N CYS A 109 8.36 -9.02 8.18
CA CYS A 109 7.12 -8.28 8.43
C CYS A 109 5.87 -9.16 8.61
N ASN A 110 5.85 -10.39 8.09
CA ASN A 110 4.63 -11.21 8.11
C ASN A 110 4.15 -11.55 9.52
N GLY A 111 5.10 -11.71 10.44
CA GLY A 111 4.85 -11.97 11.87
C GLY A 111 4.42 -10.75 12.69
N ALA A 112 4.14 -9.59 12.06
CA ALA A 112 3.62 -8.44 12.79
C ALA A 112 2.28 -8.77 13.48
N THR A 113 2.22 -8.46 14.78
CA THR A 113 1.05 -8.69 15.65
C THR A 113 0.43 -7.36 16.08
N GLY A 114 -0.79 -7.42 16.61
CA GLY A 114 -1.49 -6.27 17.18
C GLY A 114 -2.51 -6.72 18.24
N SER A 115 -3.22 -5.77 18.85
CA SER A 115 -4.24 -6.06 19.86
C SER A 115 -5.45 -6.79 19.28
N ASN A 116 -5.67 -6.65 17.97
CA ASN A 116 -6.68 -7.36 17.18
C ASN A 116 -6.18 -7.54 15.73
N ASP A 117 -6.98 -8.18 14.87
CA ASP A 117 -6.61 -8.42 13.47
C ASP A 117 -6.38 -7.13 12.66
N CYS A 118 -7.15 -6.06 12.93
CA CYS A 118 -7.00 -4.79 12.24
C CYS A 118 -5.68 -4.11 12.62
N ASP A 119 -5.32 -4.13 13.90
CA ASP A 119 -4.02 -3.67 14.39
C ASP A 119 -2.88 -4.48 13.74
N ALA A 120 -2.98 -5.81 13.74
CA ALA A 120 -1.96 -6.68 13.16
C ALA A 120 -1.76 -6.40 11.65
N ALA A 121 -2.86 -6.18 10.92
CA ALA A 121 -2.81 -5.83 9.50
C ALA A 121 -2.17 -4.46 9.26
N LEU A 122 -2.46 -3.46 10.10
CA LEU A 122 -1.84 -2.14 10.02
C LEU A 122 -0.33 -2.21 10.32
N GLU A 123 0.08 -2.89 11.38
CA GLU A 123 1.49 -3.01 11.76
C GLU A 123 2.30 -3.73 10.69
N ARG A 124 1.71 -4.76 10.07
CA ARG A 124 2.30 -5.40 8.87
C ARG A 124 2.47 -4.39 7.73
N TYR A 125 1.42 -3.62 7.41
CA TYR A 125 1.49 -2.61 6.35
C TYR A 125 2.60 -1.58 6.61
N LYS A 126 2.70 -1.07 7.84
CA LYS A 126 3.79 -0.15 8.24
C LYS A 126 5.16 -0.77 8.08
N CYS A 127 5.33 -2.03 8.46
CA CYS A 127 6.60 -2.74 8.30
C CYS A 127 7.00 -2.84 6.82
N TYR A 128 6.08 -3.26 5.95
CA TYR A 128 6.32 -3.32 4.49
C TYR A 128 6.65 -1.93 3.92
N TYR A 129 5.91 -0.91 4.32
CA TYR A 129 6.17 0.47 3.89
C TYR A 129 7.57 0.95 4.30
N GLY A 130 7.96 0.68 5.55
CA GLY A 130 9.27 1.02 6.09
C GLY A 130 10.41 0.30 5.38
N GLU A 131 10.28 -1.00 5.11
CA GLU A 131 11.29 -1.74 4.34
C GLU A 131 11.39 -1.24 2.88
N ASN A 132 10.28 -0.85 2.26
CA ASN A 132 10.30 -0.26 0.91
C ASN A 132 11.03 1.09 0.88
N MET A 133 10.83 1.97 1.87
CA MET A 133 11.60 3.23 1.96
C MET A 133 13.09 2.99 2.16
N LYS A 134 13.49 1.96 2.93
CA LYS A 134 14.91 1.60 3.13
C LYS A 134 15.59 1.11 1.84
N ILE A 135 14.82 0.61 0.87
CA ILE A 135 15.36 0.21 -0.44
C ILE A 135 15.64 1.44 -1.33
N LEU A 136 14.98 2.57 -1.05
CA LEU A 136 15.13 3.84 -1.77
C LEU A 136 16.12 4.82 -1.10
N ALA A 137 16.62 4.49 0.08
CA ALA A 137 17.57 5.27 0.87
C ALA A 137 19.00 4.72 0.75
#